data_AF-A0A5C5Q062-F1
#
_entry.id   AF-A0A5C5Q062-F1
#
_cell.length_a   1.000
_cell.length_b   1.000
_cell.length_c   1.000
_cell.angle_alpha   90.00
_cell.angle_beta   90.00
_cell.angle_gamma   90.00
#
_symmetry.space_group_name_H-M   'P 1'
#
loop_
_entity.id
_entity.type
_entity.pdbx_description
1 polymer ?
#
loop_
_entity_poly.entity_id
_entity_poly.type
_entity_poly.pdbx_seq_one_letter_code
_entity_poly.pdbx_strand_id
1 'polypeptide(L)' 'MNRRKKITQLLKAHAKKASAKLAPKNKVKYISKADRLKLAVEAEPEQTTPTQS' A
#
# COMPACT_ATOMS: atom_id res chain seq x y z
N MET A 1 10.27 -31.03 -19.89
CA MET A 1 10.12 -29.55 -19.93
C MET A 1 9.58 -29.16 -21.31
N ASN A 2 8.25 -29.04 -21.44
CA ASN A 2 7.62 -28.62 -22.69
C ASN A 2 7.49 -27.08 -22.72
N ARG A 3 7.66 -26.44 -23.88
CA ARG A 3 7.56 -24.97 -24.03
C ARG A 3 6.32 -24.40 -23.35
N ARG A 4 5.17 -25.08 -23.50
CA ARG A 4 3.90 -24.71 -22.83
C ARG A 4 4.04 -24.61 -21.30
N LYS A 5 4.62 -25.61 -20.64
CA LYS A 5 4.83 -25.59 -19.17
C LYS A 5 5.78 -24.46 -18.76
N LYS A 6 6.83 -24.19 -19.53
CA LYS A 6 7.80 -23.11 -19.26
C LYS A 6 7.15 -21.73 -19.37
N ILE A 7 6.34 -21.50 -20.40
CA ILE A 7 5.59 -20.25 -20.59
C ILE A 7 4.63 -20.05 -19.41
N THR A 8 3.85 -21.06 -19.05
CA THR A 8 2.91 -20.97 -17.91
C THR A 8 3.65 -20.66 -16.59
N GLN A 9 4.81 -21.28 -16.36
CA GLN A 9 5.61 -21.02 -15.16
C GLN A 9 6.12 -19.58 -15.11
N LEU A 10 6.64 -19.06 -16.23
CA LEU A 10 7.10 -17.67 -16.33
C LEU A 10 5.95 -16.68 -16.09
N LEU A 11 4.81 -16.86 -16.77
CA LEU A 11 3.65 -15.97 -16.62
C LEU A 11 3.16 -15.92 -15.16
N LYS A 12 3.07 -17.07 -14.48
CA LYS A 12 2.71 -17.13 -13.06
C LYS A 12 3.72 -16.40 -12.17
N ALA A 13 5.01 -16.53 -12.44
CA ALA A 13 6.06 -15.84 -11.68
C ALA A 13 5.98 -14.32 -11.87
N HIS A 14 5.74 -13.84 -13.10
CA HIS A 14 5.57 -12.42 -13.38
C HIS A 14 4.32 -11.84 -12.71
N ALA A 15 3.18 -12.54 -12.80
CA ALA A 15 1.94 -12.14 -12.13
C ALA A 15 2.15 -12.01 -10.61
N LYS A 16 2.78 -13.02 -9.98
CA LYS A 16 3.07 -12.99 -8.54
C LYS A 16 3.97 -11.80 -8.14
N LYS A 17 4.98 -11.49 -8.95
CA LYS A 17 5.87 -10.33 -8.72
C LYS A 17 5.13 -9.00 -8.86
N ALA A 18 4.22 -8.87 -9.82
CA ALA A 18 3.40 -7.67 -9.98
C ALA A 18 2.43 -7.47 -8.80
N SER A 19 1.72 -8.53 -8.39
CA SER A 19 0.82 -8.48 -7.24
C SER A 19 1.55 -8.12 -5.94
N ALA A 20 2.77 -8.63 -5.74
CA ALA A 20 3.57 -8.32 -4.55
C ALA A 20 4.05 -6.85 -4.51
N LYS A 21 4.23 -6.21 -5.68
CA LYS A 21 4.59 -4.79 -5.76
C LYS A 21 3.40 -3.87 -5.49
N LEU A 22 2.21 -4.26 -5.95
CA LEU A 22 0.98 -3.48 -5.79
C LEU A 22 0.35 -3.66 -4.40
N ALA A 23 0.61 -4.80 -3.74
CA ALA A 23 0.05 -5.08 -2.43
C ALA A 23 0.58 -4.07 -1.38
N PRO A 24 -0.31 -3.41 -0.60
CA PRO A 24 0.11 -2.57 0.50
C PRO A 24 0.86 -3.43 1.52
N LYS A 25 2.09 -3.02 1.87
CA LYS A 25 2.97 -3.77 2.79
C LYS A 25 2.35 -3.98 4.17
N ASN A 26 1.48 -3.05 4.58
CA ASN A 26 0.79 -3.10 5.85
C ASN A 26 -0.71 -3.08 5.62
N LYS A 27 -1.43 -3.98 6.30
CA LYS A 27 -2.88 -3.82 6.49
C LYS A 27 -3.10 -2.49 7.22
N VAL A 28 -4.20 -1.81 6.92
CA VAL A 28 -4.59 -0.61 7.68
C VAL A 28 -4.62 -1.01 9.16
N LYS A 29 -3.76 -0.37 9.96
CA LYS A 29 -3.67 -0.65 11.40
C LYS A 29 -5.05 -0.43 11.99
N TYR A 30 -5.56 -1.42 12.71
CA TYR A 30 -6.81 -1.22 13.44
C TYR A 30 -6.54 -0.20 14.55
N ILE A 31 -7.15 0.98 14.42
CA ILE A 31 -7.06 2.08 15.37
C ILE A 31 -8.38 2.10 16.11
N SER A 32 -8.33 1.96 17.44
CA SER A 32 -9.52 2.03 18.29
C SER A 32 -10.19 3.40 18.17
N LYS A 33 -11.48 3.51 18.52
CA LYS A 33 -12.20 4.80 18.45
C LYS A 33 -11.50 5.90 19.26
N ALA A 34 -10.92 5.55 20.41
CA ALA A 34 -10.18 6.49 21.26
C ALA A 34 -8.89 6.97 20.59
N ASP A 35 -8.16 6.06 19.94
CA ASP A 35 -6.89 6.39 19.29
C ASP A 35 -7.10 7.20 18.00
N ARG A 36 -8.24 7.01 17.33
CA ARG A 36 -8.60 7.83 16.15
C ARG A 36 -8.88 9.27 16.52
N LEU A 37 -9.52 9.51 17.67
CA LEU A 37 -9.75 10.88 18.17
C LEU A 37 -8.44 11.55 18.56
N LYS A 38 -7.53 10.82 19.21
CA LYS A 38 -6.19 11.34 19.57
C LYS A 38 -5.37 11.69 18.33
N LEU A 39 -5.36 10.82 17.32
CA LEU A 39 -4.64 11.07 16.06
C LEU A 39 -5.28 12.17 15.22
N ALA A 40 -6.60 12.40 15.29
CA ALA A 40 -7.23 13.53 14.61
C ALA A 40 -6.89 14.88 15.28
N VAL A 41 -6.69 14.89 16.60
CA VAL A 41 -6.23 16.06 17.36
C VAL A 41 -4.73 16.32 17.16
N GLU A 42 -3.93 15.27 16.91
CA GLU A 42 -2.48 15.39 16.68
C GLU A 42 -2.11 15.61 15.19
N ALA A 43 -2.98 15.21 14.24
CA ALA A 43 -2.77 15.41 12.80
C ALA A 43 -3.22 16.78 12.28
N GLU A 44 -3.88 17.61 13.10
CA GLU A 44 -3.84 19.06 12.95
C GLU A 44 -2.78 19.57 13.91
N PRO A 45 -1.58 20.04 13.48
CA PRO A 45 -1.30 20.81 12.27
C PRO A 45 -0.03 20.34 11.52
N GLU A 46 -0.11 20.17 10.20
CA GLU A 46 0.88 20.66 9.21
C GLU A 46 0.20 20.62 7.83
N GLN A 47 -0.94 21.31 7.74
CA GLN A 47 -1.38 21.86 6.47
C GLN A 47 -0.36 22.94 6.10
N THR A 48 0.50 22.58 5.17
CA THR A 48 1.32 23.47 4.36
C THR A 48 0.61 24.81 4.15
N THR A 49 1.22 25.89 4.62
CA THR A 49 0.88 27.25 4.21
C THR A 49 1.18 27.40 2.71
N PRO A 50 0.19 27.65 1.81
CA PRO A 50 0.50 28.29 0.55
C PRO A 50 0.61 29.78 0.84
N THR A 51 1.84 30.28 0.99
CA THR A 51 2.14 31.72 0.94
C THR A 51 1.77 32.26 -0.44
N GLN A 52 0.83 33.21 -0.47
CA GLN A 52 0.56 34.08 -1.61
C GLN A 52 1.75 35.02 -1.86
N SER A 53 2.19 35.14 -3.11
CA SER A 53 2.71 36.37 -3.75
C SER A 53 2.70 36.19 -5.26
#